data_AF-A0A7L8D3C0-F1
#
_entry.id   AF-A0A7L8D3C0-F1
#
_cell.length_a   1.000
_cell.length_b   1.000
_cell.length_c   1.000
_cell.angle_alpha   90.00
_cell.angle_beta   90.00
_cell.angle_gamma   90.00
#
_symmetry.space_group_name_H-M   'P 1'
#
loop_
_entity.id
_entity.type
_entity.pdbx_description
1 polymer ?
#
loop_
_entity_poly.entity_id
_entity_poly.type
_entity_poly.pdbx_seq_one_letter_code
_entity_poly.pdbx_strand_id
1 'polypeptide(L)'
;MDIVSAPGSGKTTVAAERFGFHRYQRGDDRGVLGLTFNRAAARELAQRVTSRWGESCLVYPHRIATFDHVYVDLIHRLIREKIISWPGSHERLDVRDDYRGLDGFTYLVPDRNWRRYASLNSKRQVVSLSRMVTKPARGVGAKAKHQSILGQGIVDHEDVRHVLRAVLEDVDLRALISDSLRVRVG
;
A
#
# COMPACT_ATOMS: atom_id res chain seq x y z
N MET A 1 -14.83 13.39 10.64
CA MET A 1 -15.56 14.43 9.87
C MET A 1 -15.03 14.42 8.46
N ASP A 2 -15.82 13.89 7.52
CA ASP A 2 -15.49 13.85 6.10
C ASP A 2 -15.69 15.23 5.48
N ILE A 3 -14.73 15.69 4.68
CA ILE A 3 -14.88 16.89 3.86
C ILE A 3 -15.30 16.45 2.46
N VAL A 4 -16.59 16.50 2.17
CA VAL A 4 -17.13 16.34 0.81
C VAL A 4 -17.09 17.70 0.11
N SER A 5 -16.57 17.80 -1.11
CA SER A 5 -16.49 19.10 -1.81
C SER A 5 -16.35 18.96 -3.33
N ALA A 6 -16.78 19.98 -4.09
CA ALA A 6 -16.76 20.05 -5.56
C ALA A 6 -15.39 20.44 -6.16
N PRO A 7 -15.00 20.01 -7.39
CA PRO A 7 -13.73 20.39 -8.02
C PRO A 7 -13.49 21.92 -8.00
N GLY A 8 -12.28 22.37 -7.65
CA GLY A 8 -11.93 23.81 -7.57
C GLY A 8 -12.17 24.49 -6.21
N SER A 9 -12.76 23.82 -5.22
CA SER A 9 -13.16 24.42 -3.92
C SER A 9 -12.04 24.68 -2.90
N GLY A 10 -10.76 24.67 -3.30
CA GLY A 10 -9.65 24.88 -2.35
C GLY A 10 -9.35 23.72 -1.39
N LYS A 11 -9.75 22.48 -1.71
CA LYS A 11 -9.52 21.29 -0.83
C LYS A 11 -8.07 21.12 -0.44
N THR A 12 -7.16 21.30 -1.40
CA THR A 12 -5.73 21.14 -1.17
C THR A 12 -5.22 22.23 -0.23
N THR A 13 -5.81 23.43 -0.25
CA THR A 13 -5.53 24.50 0.71
C THR A 13 -6.02 24.11 2.11
N VAL A 14 -7.28 23.66 2.24
CA VAL A 14 -7.83 23.21 3.54
C VAL A 14 -7.04 22.01 4.09
N ALA A 15 -6.65 21.07 3.25
CA ALA A 15 -5.84 19.93 3.63
C ALA A 15 -4.45 20.37 4.13
N ALA A 16 -3.81 21.34 3.46
CA ALA A 16 -2.53 21.88 3.89
C ALA A 16 -2.63 22.60 5.25
N GLU A 17 -3.68 23.39 5.46
CA GLU A 17 -3.95 24.05 6.75
C GLU A 17 -4.19 23.03 7.86
N ARG A 18 -5.04 22.02 7.64
CA ARG A 18 -5.31 20.96 8.63
C ARG A 18 -4.07 20.14 8.95
N PHE A 19 -3.24 19.87 7.95
CA PHE A 19 -1.97 19.16 8.16
C PHE A 19 -1.06 19.95 9.09
N GLY A 20 -0.82 21.24 8.80
CA GLY A 20 0.02 22.10 9.63
C GLY A 20 -0.53 22.31 11.04
N PHE A 21 -1.86 22.49 11.16
CA PHE A 21 -2.53 22.59 12.45
C PHE A 21 -2.28 21.36 13.33
N HIS A 22 -2.50 20.15 12.79
CA HIS A 22 -2.25 18.91 13.55
C HIS A 22 -0.76 18.70 13.84
N ARG A 23 0.13 19.09 12.92
CA ARG A 23 1.59 18.99 13.10
C ARG A 23 2.09 19.80 14.29
N TYR A 24 1.55 21.00 14.50
CA TYR A 24 2.00 21.93 15.53
C TYR A 24 1.05 22.01 16.73
N GLN A 25 0.09 21.08 16.82
CA GLN A 25 -0.79 20.97 17.97
C GLN A 25 0.03 20.56 19.21
N ARG A 26 0.04 21.41 20.24
CA ARG A 26 0.78 21.12 21.47
C ARG A 26 0.17 19.92 22.20
N GLY A 27 1.03 19.02 22.70
CA GLY A 27 0.63 17.86 23.50
C GLY A 27 0.22 16.62 22.68
N ASP A 28 0.42 16.63 21.35
CA ASP A 28 0.26 15.45 20.50
C ASP A 28 1.59 15.13 19.80
N ASP A 29 2.29 14.12 20.29
CA ASP A 29 3.61 13.71 19.77
C ASP A 29 3.51 12.74 18.57
N ARG A 30 2.29 12.44 18.11
CA ARG A 30 2.08 11.50 17.00
C ARG A 30 2.42 12.15 15.65
N GLY A 31 2.90 11.32 14.74
CA GLY A 31 3.10 11.73 13.34
C GLY A 31 1.80 12.03 12.62
N VAL A 32 1.85 13.02 11.72
CA VAL A 32 0.72 13.41 10.85
C VAL A 32 0.95 12.85 9.46
N LEU A 33 -0.01 12.07 8.97
CA LEU A 33 0.04 11.43 7.66
C LEU A 33 -1.00 12.03 6.72
N GLY A 34 -0.55 12.67 5.64
CA GLY A 34 -1.39 13.10 4.53
C GLY A 34 -1.44 12.02 3.45
N LEU A 35 -2.63 11.56 3.09
CA LEU A 35 -2.83 10.53 2.07
C LEU A 35 -3.43 11.09 0.79
N THR A 36 -2.87 10.70 -0.35
CA THR A 36 -3.39 11.07 -1.67
C THR A 36 -3.50 9.85 -2.60
N PHE A 37 -4.28 9.99 -3.67
CA PHE A 37 -4.46 8.90 -4.66
C PHE A 37 -3.31 8.78 -5.65
N ASN A 38 -2.60 9.87 -5.95
CA ASN A 38 -1.54 9.86 -6.96
C ASN A 38 -0.35 10.75 -6.56
N ARG A 39 0.79 10.49 -7.21
CA ARG A 39 2.05 11.16 -6.90
C ARG A 39 2.01 12.67 -7.18
N ALA A 40 1.27 13.11 -8.19
CA ALA A 40 1.13 14.54 -8.50
C ALA A 40 0.40 15.28 -7.37
N ALA A 41 -0.72 14.75 -6.89
CA ALA A 41 -1.47 15.28 -5.76
C ALA A 41 -0.66 15.23 -4.46
N ALA A 42 0.14 14.18 -4.24
CA ALA A 42 1.06 14.14 -3.10
C ALA A 42 2.08 15.29 -3.13
N ARG A 43 2.71 15.52 -4.29
CA ARG A 43 3.67 16.61 -4.49
C ARG A 43 3.04 17.98 -4.35
N GLU A 44 1.87 18.19 -4.95
CA GLU A 44 1.14 19.46 -4.85
C GLU A 44 0.77 19.76 -3.38
N LEU A 45 0.24 18.78 -2.65
CA LEU A 45 -0.08 18.96 -1.23
C LEU A 45 1.18 19.26 -0.40
N ALA A 46 2.28 18.55 -0.66
CA ALA A 46 3.55 18.79 0.01
C ALA A 46 4.07 20.20 -0.23
N GLN A 47 4.06 20.67 -1.48
CA GLN A 47 4.45 22.04 -1.84
C GLN A 47 3.59 23.09 -1.14
N ARG A 48 2.27 22.89 -1.05
CA ARG A 48 1.39 23.82 -0.34
C ARG A 48 1.66 23.82 1.16
N VAL A 49 1.90 22.66 1.77
CA VAL A 49 2.26 22.55 3.18
C VAL A 49 3.58 23.25 3.46
N THR A 50 4.63 22.99 2.68
CA THR A 50 5.95 23.61 2.90
C THR A 50 5.93 25.12 2.65
N SER A 51 5.25 25.57 1.60
CA SER A 51 5.09 27.00 1.30
C SER A 51 4.36 27.75 2.41
N ARG A 52 3.40 27.10 3.08
CA ARG A 52 2.57 27.73 4.11
C ARG A 52 3.13 27.61 5.52
N TRP A 53 3.71 26.47 5.87
CA TRP A 53 4.08 26.07 7.24
C TRP A 53 5.58 25.79 7.44
N GLY A 54 6.39 25.94 6.38
CA GLY A 54 7.82 25.64 6.38
C GLY A 54 8.14 24.16 6.16
N GLU A 55 9.39 23.88 5.77
CA GLU A 55 9.86 22.51 5.48
C GLU A 55 9.86 21.60 6.72
N SER A 56 10.05 22.16 7.91
CA SER A 56 10.00 21.44 9.20
C SER A 56 8.65 20.77 9.47
N CYS A 57 7.59 21.18 8.76
CA CYS A 57 6.26 20.60 8.83
C CYS A 57 6.24 19.14 8.30
N LEU A 58 7.16 18.78 7.39
CA LEU A 58 7.26 17.45 6.77
C LEU A 58 8.46 16.63 7.27
N VAL A 59 9.09 17.03 8.37
CA VAL A 59 10.14 16.23 9.01
C VAL A 59 9.49 15.02 9.68
N TYR A 60 10.18 13.88 9.64
CA TYR A 60 9.73 12.66 10.33
C TYR A 60 9.30 12.97 11.78
N PRO A 61 8.19 12.40 12.27
CA PRO A 61 7.35 11.36 11.66
C PRO A 61 6.25 11.87 10.71
N HIS A 62 6.24 13.15 10.33
CA HIS A 62 5.19 13.75 9.51
C HIS A 62 5.49 13.59 8.03
N ARG A 63 4.51 13.13 7.24
CA ARG A 63 4.73 12.91 5.80
C ARG A 63 3.44 12.96 5.00
N ILE A 64 3.60 13.22 3.70
CA ILE A 64 2.55 13.08 2.70
C ILE A 64 2.94 11.96 1.75
N ALA A 65 2.04 11.00 1.55
CA ALA A 65 2.30 9.80 0.75
C ALA A 65 1.07 9.40 -0.06
N THR A 66 1.28 8.56 -1.07
CA THR A 66 0.16 7.88 -1.74
C THR A 66 -0.26 6.65 -0.96
N PHE A 67 -1.50 6.20 -1.15
CA PHE A 67 -1.95 4.91 -0.61
C PHE A 67 -0.98 3.77 -0.96
N ASP A 68 -0.53 3.69 -2.22
CA ASP A 68 0.41 2.65 -2.65
C ASP A 68 1.75 2.69 -1.90
N HIS A 69 2.31 3.88 -1.63
CA HIS A 69 3.53 3.97 -0.82
C HIS A 69 3.30 3.45 0.61
N VAL A 70 2.17 3.80 1.22
CA VAL A 70 1.84 3.33 2.57
C VAL A 70 1.62 1.82 2.60
N TYR A 71 1.00 1.25 1.57
CA TYR A 71 0.83 -0.19 1.43
C TYR A 71 2.17 -0.91 1.27
N VAL A 72 3.08 -0.37 0.46
CA VAL A 72 4.43 -0.91 0.30
C VAL A 72 5.23 -0.83 1.61
N ASP A 73 5.15 0.27 2.34
CA ASP A 73 5.79 0.38 3.66
C ASP A 73 5.23 -0.63 4.65
N LEU A 74 3.90 -0.80 4.68
CA LEU A 74 3.24 -1.72 5.58
C LEU A 74 3.62 -3.16 5.27
N ILE A 75 3.59 -3.59 4.00
CA ILE A 75 3.93 -4.98 3.67
C ILE A 75 5.39 -5.30 4.00
N HIS A 76 6.33 -4.39 3.73
CA HIS A 76 7.73 -4.56 4.15
C HIS A 76 7.89 -4.64 5.66
N ARG A 77 7.12 -3.84 6.42
CA ARG A 77 7.11 -3.92 7.88
C ARG A 77 6.61 -5.29 8.36
N LEU A 78 5.49 -5.77 7.83
CA LEU A 78 4.91 -7.06 8.22
C LEU A 78 5.85 -8.24 7.95
N ILE A 79 6.59 -8.18 6.84
CA ILE A 79 7.60 -9.17 6.49
C ILE A 79 8.79 -9.09 7.45
N ARG A 80 9.35 -7.90 7.66
CA ARG A 80 10.52 -7.69 8.54
C ARG A 80 10.23 -8.06 9.99
N GLU A 81 9.02 -7.76 10.47
CA GLU A 81 8.54 -8.12 11.82
C GLU A 81 8.08 -9.59 11.90
N LYS A 82 8.23 -10.37 10.82
CA LYS A 82 7.88 -11.80 10.72
C LYS A 82 6.41 -12.10 11.05
N ILE A 83 5.54 -11.11 10.87
CA ILE A 83 4.08 -11.24 11.03
C ILE A 83 3.50 -12.06 9.88
N ILE A 84 4.03 -11.85 8.67
CA ILE A 84 3.77 -12.68 7.49
C ILE A 84 5.10 -13.18 6.93
N SER A 85 5.07 -14.31 6.22
CA SER A 85 6.24 -14.82 5.51
C SER A 85 6.07 -14.72 4.00
N TRP A 86 7.10 -14.20 3.32
CA TRP A 86 7.16 -14.15 1.87
C TRP A 86 7.86 -15.39 1.29
N PRO A 87 7.40 -15.99 0.17
CA PRO A 87 8.09 -17.10 -0.50
C PRO A 87 9.53 -16.73 -0.85
N GLY A 88 10.49 -17.61 -0.54
CA GLY A 88 11.92 -17.31 -0.77
C GLY A 88 12.55 -16.44 0.32
N SER A 89 11.86 -16.19 1.43
CA SER A 89 12.40 -15.52 2.63
C SER A 89 12.91 -14.09 2.36
N HIS A 90 12.31 -13.39 1.40
CA HIS A 90 12.63 -11.99 1.10
C HIS A 90 12.22 -11.07 2.24
N GLU A 91 13.10 -10.16 2.63
CA GLU A 91 12.82 -9.09 3.61
C GLU A 91 12.36 -7.78 2.94
N ARG A 92 12.71 -7.63 1.66
CA ARG A 92 12.35 -6.48 0.82
C ARG A 92 11.89 -6.98 -0.54
N LEU A 93 10.83 -6.38 -1.06
CA LEU A 93 10.21 -6.73 -2.31
C LEU A 93 10.56 -5.71 -3.40
N ASP A 94 10.70 -6.22 -4.62
CA ASP A 94 10.70 -5.42 -5.85
C ASP A 94 9.24 -5.19 -6.26
N VAL A 95 8.68 -4.06 -5.84
CA VAL A 95 7.29 -3.69 -6.13
C VAL A 95 7.21 -2.93 -7.44
N ARG A 96 6.43 -3.46 -8.39
CA ARG A 96 6.28 -2.93 -9.76
C ARG A 96 4.83 -2.50 -10.04
N ASP A 97 4.64 -1.75 -11.12
CA ASP A 97 3.29 -1.37 -11.59
C ASP A 97 2.49 -2.56 -12.11
N ASP A 98 3.15 -3.47 -12.83
CA ASP A 98 2.61 -4.74 -13.30
C ASP A 98 3.74 -5.77 -13.48
N TYR A 99 3.38 -7.01 -13.84
CA TYR A 99 4.33 -8.08 -14.12
C TYR A 99 4.87 -8.08 -15.57
N ARG A 100 4.80 -6.95 -16.30
CA ARG A 100 5.24 -6.89 -17.69
C ARG A 100 6.73 -7.18 -17.83
N GLY A 101 7.07 -7.96 -18.84
CA GLY A 101 8.44 -8.43 -19.07
C GLY A 101 8.83 -9.66 -18.24
N LEU A 102 7.94 -10.15 -17.36
CA LEU A 102 8.15 -11.42 -16.65
C LEU A 102 7.47 -12.58 -17.35
N ASP A 103 8.04 -13.76 -17.17
CA ASP A 103 7.53 -15.00 -17.74
C ASP A 103 6.11 -15.33 -17.21
N GLY A 104 5.21 -15.66 -18.14
CA GLY A 104 3.80 -15.95 -17.86
C GLY A 104 2.87 -14.74 -17.81
N PHE A 105 3.38 -13.50 -17.90
CA PHE A 105 2.53 -12.32 -18.06
C PHE A 105 1.99 -12.21 -19.49
N THR A 106 0.68 -12.33 -19.64
CA THR A 106 0.02 -12.39 -20.95
C THR A 106 -1.36 -11.73 -20.92
N TYR A 107 -2.00 -11.61 -22.08
CA TYR A 107 -3.40 -11.23 -22.18
C TYR A 107 -4.29 -12.43 -21.87
N LEU A 108 -5.24 -12.25 -20.95
CA LEU A 108 -6.16 -13.27 -20.49
C LEU A 108 -7.58 -12.92 -20.93
N VAL A 109 -8.30 -13.91 -21.47
CA VAL A 109 -9.68 -13.78 -21.94
C VAL A 109 -10.68 -14.44 -20.97
N PRO A 110 -11.93 -13.94 -20.91
CA PRO A 110 -12.97 -14.54 -20.10
C PRO A 110 -13.27 -16.00 -20.43
N ASP A 111 -13.90 -16.70 -19.48
CA ASP A 111 -14.44 -18.07 -19.59
C ASP A 111 -13.43 -19.19 -19.92
N ARG A 112 -12.17 -18.84 -20.18
CA ARG A 112 -11.08 -19.77 -20.50
C ARG A 112 -9.85 -19.58 -19.64
N ASN A 113 -9.71 -18.42 -19.00
CA ASN A 113 -8.51 -18.10 -18.22
C ASN A 113 -8.79 -17.79 -16.76
N TRP A 114 -7.81 -18.13 -15.95
CA TRP A 114 -7.71 -17.74 -14.56
C TRP A 114 -6.60 -16.71 -14.44
N ARG A 115 -6.83 -15.65 -13.66
CA ARG A 115 -5.78 -14.69 -13.29
C ARG A 115 -5.27 -15.04 -11.90
N ARG A 116 -3.95 -15.13 -11.77
CA ARG A 116 -3.28 -15.30 -10.49
C ARG A 116 -3.17 -13.98 -9.75
N TYR A 117 -3.22 -14.07 -8.43
CA TYR A 117 -3.01 -12.96 -7.52
C TYR A 117 -2.40 -13.48 -6.21
N ALA A 118 -1.72 -12.61 -5.48
CA ALA A 118 -1.11 -12.93 -4.19
C ALA A 118 -2.11 -12.75 -3.04
N SER A 119 -2.11 -13.68 -2.09
CA SER A 119 -2.91 -13.58 -0.87
C SER A 119 -2.23 -14.34 0.27
N LEU A 120 -2.81 -14.35 1.47
CA LEU A 120 -2.34 -15.14 2.59
C LEU A 120 -3.04 -16.50 2.68
N ASN A 121 -2.29 -17.52 3.08
CA ASN A 121 -2.86 -18.78 3.57
C ASN A 121 -3.09 -18.73 5.09
N SER A 122 -3.65 -19.80 5.66
CA SER A 122 -3.90 -19.94 7.11
C SER A 122 -2.63 -19.92 7.98
N LYS A 123 -1.45 -20.11 7.38
CA LYS A 123 -0.16 -20.04 8.06
C LYS A 123 0.50 -18.66 7.90
N ARG A 124 -0.25 -17.64 7.46
CA ARG A 124 0.25 -16.27 7.23
C ARG A 124 1.39 -16.21 6.21
N GLN A 125 1.42 -17.16 5.28
CA GLN A 125 2.38 -17.20 4.19
C GLN A 125 1.73 -16.65 2.93
N VAL A 126 2.47 -15.82 2.20
CA VAL A 126 2.00 -15.31 0.91
C VAL A 126 2.01 -16.45 -0.12
N VAL A 127 0.88 -16.64 -0.80
CA VAL A 127 0.64 -17.70 -1.78
C VAL A 127 -0.01 -17.15 -3.04
N SER A 128 0.18 -17.84 -4.16
CA SER A 128 -0.56 -17.58 -5.40
C SER A 128 -1.93 -18.26 -5.35
N LEU A 129 -2.98 -17.45 -5.36
CA LEU A 129 -4.36 -17.88 -5.58
C LEU A 129 -4.78 -17.61 -7.03
N SER A 130 -6.04 -17.90 -7.36
CA SER A 130 -6.60 -17.63 -8.67
C SER A 130 -8.05 -17.20 -8.60
N ARG A 131 -8.41 -16.31 -9.52
CA ARG A 131 -9.79 -15.92 -9.79
C ARG A 131 -10.08 -16.10 -11.27
N MET A 132 -11.31 -16.48 -11.60
CA MET A 132 -11.74 -16.58 -12.99
C MET A 132 -11.73 -15.19 -13.62
N VAL A 133 -11.26 -15.10 -14.87
CA VAL A 133 -11.28 -13.84 -15.61
C VAL A 133 -12.70 -13.59 -16.10
N THR A 134 -13.29 -12.47 -15.70
CA THR A 134 -14.66 -12.07 -16.11
C THR A 134 -14.65 -10.95 -17.15
N LYS A 135 -13.53 -10.20 -17.24
CA LYS A 135 -13.29 -9.18 -18.25
C LYS A 135 -11.86 -9.35 -18.77
N PRO A 136 -11.62 -9.18 -20.09
CA PRO A 136 -10.28 -9.32 -20.64
C PRO A 136 -9.27 -8.40 -19.92
N ALA A 137 -8.12 -8.95 -19.52
CA ALA A 137 -7.11 -8.22 -18.76
C ALA A 137 -5.72 -8.83 -18.97
N ARG A 138 -4.67 -8.05 -18.71
CA ARG A 138 -3.31 -8.59 -18.62
C ARG A 138 -3.05 -9.16 -17.24
N GLY A 139 -2.24 -10.21 -17.16
CA GLY A 139 -1.86 -10.81 -15.89
C GLY A 139 -1.14 -12.14 -16.07
N VAL A 140 -0.83 -12.79 -14.95
CA VAL A 140 -0.21 -14.11 -14.96
C VAL A 140 -1.29 -15.18 -14.85
N GLY A 141 -1.35 -16.10 -15.82
CA GLY A 141 -2.38 -17.16 -15.84
C GLY A 141 -1.97 -18.47 -15.16
N ALA A 142 -0.69 -18.84 -15.27
CA ALA A 142 -0.17 -20.09 -14.73
C ALA A 142 0.29 -19.92 -13.27
N LYS A 143 -0.16 -20.83 -12.39
CA LYS A 143 0.18 -20.79 -10.95
C LYS A 143 1.68 -20.91 -10.71
N ALA A 144 2.34 -21.84 -11.37
CA ALA A 144 3.79 -22.07 -11.22
C ALA A 144 4.62 -20.83 -11.60
N LYS A 145 4.22 -20.12 -12.68
CA LYS A 145 4.89 -18.88 -13.11
C LYS A 145 4.72 -17.78 -12.08
N HIS A 146 3.49 -17.59 -11.57
CA HIS A 146 3.23 -16.60 -10.53
C HIS A 146 3.95 -16.92 -9.22
N GLN A 147 3.98 -18.19 -8.79
CA GLN A 147 4.75 -18.61 -7.63
C GLN A 147 6.26 -18.39 -7.79
N SER A 148 6.79 -18.60 -8.99
CA SER A 148 8.20 -18.28 -9.29
C SER A 148 8.48 -16.78 -9.17
N ILE A 149 7.60 -15.93 -9.71
CA ILE A 149 7.71 -14.46 -9.58
C ILE A 149 7.70 -14.03 -8.11
N LEU A 150 6.73 -14.51 -7.32
CA LEU A 150 6.68 -14.21 -5.88
C LEU A 150 7.93 -14.74 -5.15
N GLY A 151 8.41 -15.93 -5.51
CA GLY A 151 9.64 -16.53 -4.97
C GLY A 151 10.92 -15.75 -5.28
N GLN A 152 10.90 -14.87 -6.29
CA GLN A 152 11.99 -13.94 -6.60
C GLN A 152 11.86 -12.60 -5.85
N GLY A 153 10.82 -12.43 -5.01
CA GLY A 153 10.58 -11.19 -4.28
C GLY A 153 9.94 -10.10 -5.12
N ILE A 154 9.44 -10.41 -6.33
CA ILE A 154 8.79 -9.46 -7.23
C ILE A 154 7.27 -9.52 -7.00
N VAL A 155 6.63 -8.35 -6.91
CA VAL A 155 5.17 -8.23 -6.72
C VAL A 155 4.65 -6.97 -7.41
N ASP A 156 3.41 -6.98 -7.92
CA ASP A 156 2.78 -5.75 -8.39
C ASP A 156 1.99 -5.01 -7.29
N HIS A 157 1.66 -3.74 -7.52
CA HIS A 157 0.86 -2.96 -6.56
C HIS A 157 -0.54 -3.55 -6.30
N GLU A 158 -1.15 -4.26 -7.26
CA GLU A 158 -2.46 -4.87 -7.07
C GLU A 158 -2.39 -6.05 -6.07
N ASP A 159 -1.34 -6.87 -6.18
CA ASP A 159 -1.10 -8.00 -5.29
C ASP A 159 -0.67 -7.57 -3.88
N VAL A 160 0.10 -6.49 -3.74
CA VAL A 160 0.33 -5.88 -2.43
C VAL A 160 -0.99 -5.53 -1.75
N ARG A 161 -1.94 -4.93 -2.49
CA ARG A 161 -3.27 -4.59 -1.94
C ARG A 161 -4.08 -5.84 -1.60
N HIS A 162 -4.02 -6.90 -2.40
CA HIS A 162 -4.69 -8.17 -2.09
C HIS A 162 -4.14 -8.83 -0.82
N VAL A 163 -2.81 -8.89 -0.66
CA VAL A 163 -2.18 -9.43 0.55
C VAL A 163 -2.59 -8.61 1.78
N LEU A 164 -2.49 -7.29 1.72
CA LEU A 164 -2.89 -6.43 2.85
C LEU A 164 -4.38 -6.52 3.16
N ARG A 165 -5.24 -6.72 2.16
CA ARG A 165 -6.66 -7.00 2.41
C ARG A 165 -6.82 -8.30 3.19
N ALA A 166 -6.18 -9.38 2.77
CA ALA A 166 -6.23 -10.67 3.48
C ALA A 166 -5.71 -10.54 4.92
N VAL A 167 -4.66 -9.75 5.13
CA VAL A 167 -4.13 -9.41 6.47
C VAL A 167 -5.19 -8.71 7.34
N LEU A 168 -5.92 -7.75 6.78
CA LEU A 168 -6.92 -6.97 7.52
C LEU A 168 -8.24 -7.73 7.75
N GLU A 169 -8.52 -8.74 6.93
CA GLU A 169 -9.65 -9.65 7.09
C GLU A 169 -9.41 -10.69 8.21
N ASP A 170 -8.15 -11.00 8.52
CA ASP A 170 -7.76 -11.83 9.67
C ASP A 170 -7.83 -10.99 10.96
N VAL A 171 -8.70 -11.40 11.88
CA VAL A 171 -8.99 -10.66 13.12
C VAL A 171 -7.75 -10.52 14.01
N ASP A 172 -6.92 -11.56 14.10
CA ASP A 172 -5.73 -11.59 14.95
C ASP A 172 -4.63 -10.70 14.36
N LEU A 173 -4.43 -10.79 13.03
CA LEU A 173 -3.49 -9.93 12.33
C LEU A 173 -3.90 -8.46 12.38
N ARG A 174 -5.18 -8.17 12.20
CA ARG A 174 -5.70 -6.80 12.32
C ARG A 174 -5.48 -6.23 13.72
N ALA A 175 -5.71 -7.03 14.77
CA ALA A 175 -5.44 -6.61 16.14
C ALA A 175 -3.95 -6.31 16.35
N LEU A 176 -3.07 -7.22 15.91
CA LEU A 176 -1.62 -7.05 16.00
C LEU A 176 -1.14 -5.79 15.27
N ILE A 177 -1.65 -5.52 14.06
CA ILE A 177 -1.32 -4.30 13.32
C ILE A 177 -1.81 -3.07 14.07
N SER A 178 -3.04 -3.09 14.56
CA SER A 178 -3.63 -1.96 15.29
C SER A 178 -2.81 -1.62 16.54
N ASP A 179 -2.38 -2.62 17.30
CA ASP A 179 -1.53 -2.44 18.47
C ASP A 179 -0.13 -1.94 18.08
N SER A 180 0.44 -2.45 16.99
CA SER A 180 1.73 -2.01 16.46
C SER A 180 1.73 -0.58 15.88
N LEU A 181 0.55 -0.05 15.55
CA LEU A 181 0.34 1.34 15.12
C LEU A 181 0.08 2.27 16.31
N ARG A 182 -0.40 1.73 17.43
CA ARG A 182 -0.57 2.46 18.70
C ARG A 182 0.75 2.58 19.47
N VAL A 183 1.57 1.53 19.44
CA VAL A 183 2.87 1.48 20.08
C VAL A 183 3.93 1.94 19.08
N ARG A 184 4.11 3.25 18.94
CA ARG A 184 5.37 3.89 18.47
C ARG A 184 5.35 5.39 18.76
N VAL A 185 5.60 5.72 20.03
CA VAL A 185 6.50 6.82 20.42
C VAL A 185 7.66 6.12 21.10
N GLY A 186 8.85 6.28 20.54
CA GLY A 186 10.09 5.64 20.93
C GLY A 186 11.16 5.99 19.92
#